data_AF-B4G9X3-F1
#
_entry.id   AF-B4G9X3-F1
#
_cell.length_a   1.000
_cell.length_b   1.000
_cell.length_c   1.000
_cell.angle_alpha   90.00
_cell.angle_beta   90.00
_cell.angle_gamma   90.00
#
_symmetry.space_group_name_H-M   'P 1'
#
loop_
_entity.id
_entity.type
_entity.pdbx_description
1 polymer ?
#
loop_
_entity_poly.entity_id
_entity_poly.type
_entity_poly.pdbx_seq_one_letter_code
_entity_poly.pdbx_strand_id
1 'polypeptide(L)'
;METIFKFFRKNYVLANCENAIIKKAFSLNLSHYQISEAPEIIGKCESLIKLFLNQNKLTKESSLHHYQSRAVASFGLGLQQAG
;
A
#
# COMPACT_ATOMS: atom_id res chain seq x y z
N MET A 1 -18.91 8.22 12.46
CA MET A 1 -17.77 9.07 12.03
C MET A 1 -16.61 8.24 11.46
N GLU A 2 -16.14 7.20 12.16
CA GLU A 2 -14.98 6.39 11.72
C GLU A 2 -15.15 5.74 10.33
N THR A 3 -16.36 5.27 10.00
CA THR A 3 -16.69 4.65 8.70
C THR A 3 -16.51 5.59 7.51
N ILE A 4 -16.86 6.86 7.65
CA ILE A 4 -16.75 7.86 6.58
C ILE A 4 -15.28 8.17 6.30
N PHE A 5 -14.47 8.36 7.33
CA PHE A 5 -13.03 8.55 7.16
C PHE A 5 -12.35 7.32 6.56
N LYS A 6 -12.77 6.12 6.97
CA LYS A 6 -12.30 4.86 6.37
C LYS A 6 -12.62 4.81 4.88
N PHE A 7 -13.84 5.21 4.48
CA PHE A 7 -14.23 5.30 3.07
C PHE A 7 -13.31 6.25 2.30
N PHE A 8 -13.11 7.48 2.78
CA PHE A 8 -12.26 8.45 2.09
C PHE A 8 -10.81 7.98 1.95
N ARG A 9 -10.22 7.41 3.02
CA ARG A 9 -8.85 6.86 2.95
C ARG A 9 -8.75 5.72 1.93
N LYS A 10 -9.69 4.78 1.94
CA LYS A 10 -9.71 3.66 0.99
C LYS A 10 -9.78 4.16 -0.46
N ASN A 11 -10.71 5.06 -0.75
CA ASN A 11 -10.86 5.60 -2.11
C ASN A 11 -9.67 6.46 -2.54
N TYR A 12 -9.08 7.22 -1.62
CA TYR A 12 -7.88 8.00 -1.91
C TYR A 12 -6.69 7.11 -2.30
N VAL A 13 -6.50 5.99 -1.60
CA VAL A 13 -5.47 5.00 -1.96
C VAL A 13 -5.73 4.38 -3.33
N LEU A 14 -6.99 4.03 -3.65
CA LEU A 14 -7.36 3.49 -4.96
C LEU A 14 -7.07 4.49 -6.09
N ALA A 15 -7.47 5.75 -5.93
CA ALA A 15 -7.22 6.80 -6.92
C ALA A 15 -5.71 7.00 -7.19
N ASN A 16 -4.87 6.92 -6.15
CA ASN A 16 -3.42 6.98 -6.32
C ASN A 16 -2.87 5.78 -7.11
N CYS A 17 -3.41 4.58 -6.88
CA CYS A 17 -3.02 3.40 -7.63
C CYS A 17 -3.43 3.52 -9.10
N GLU A 18 -4.66 3.95 -9.39
CA GLU A 18 -5.13 4.18 -10.77
C GLU A 18 -4.26 5.20 -11.50
N ASN A 19 -3.95 6.32 -10.85
CA ASN A 19 -3.06 7.33 -11.40
C ASN A 19 -1.65 6.76 -11.67
N ALA A 20 -1.14 5.88 -10.80
CA ALA A 20 0.15 5.21 -11.03
C ALA A 20 0.12 4.25 -12.24
N ILE A 21 -0.99 3.54 -12.45
CA ILE A 21 -1.18 2.66 -13.63
C ILE A 21 -1.17 3.49 -14.91
N ILE A 22 -2.01 4.54 -14.97
CA ILE A 22 -2.15 5.41 -16.14
C ILE A 22 -0.81 6.08 -16.49
N LYS A 23 -0.08 6.53 -15.47
CA LYS A 23 1.21 7.20 -15.65
C LYS A 23 2.38 6.25 -15.82
N LYS A 24 2.17 4.93 -15.74
CA LYS A 24 3.25 3.93 -15.73
C LYS A 24 4.34 4.30 -14.71
N ALA A 25 3.92 4.68 -13.51
CA ALA A 25 4.81 5.21 -12.49
C ALA A 25 5.82 4.15 -12.02
N PHE A 26 7.09 4.56 -11.90
CA PHE A 26 8.16 3.71 -11.37
C PHE A 26 8.16 3.63 -9.84
N SER A 27 7.50 4.58 -9.17
CA SER A 27 7.39 4.63 -7.71
C SER A 27 5.99 5.04 -7.27
N LEU A 28 5.49 4.40 -6.20
CA LEU A 28 4.19 4.68 -5.60
C LEU A 28 4.37 4.75 -4.08
N ASN A 29 3.92 5.85 -3.48
CA ASN A 29 3.95 6.04 -2.04
C ASN A 29 2.54 5.93 -1.47
N LEU A 30 2.31 4.88 -0.68
CA LEU A 30 1.07 4.63 0.05
C LEU A 30 1.28 4.68 1.56
N SER A 31 2.30 5.40 2.02
CA SER A 31 2.60 5.51 3.46
C SER A 31 1.55 6.36 4.19
N HIS A 32 1.31 6.07 5.47
CA HIS A 32 0.43 6.84 6.36
C HIS A 32 -1.08 6.86 6.04
N TYR A 33 -1.58 5.93 5.21
CA TYR A 33 -3.02 5.85 4.90
C TYR A 33 -3.83 4.97 5.85
N GLN A 34 -3.20 4.41 6.89
CA GLN A 34 -3.83 3.54 7.89
C GLN A 34 -4.52 2.31 7.28
N ILE A 35 -4.06 1.85 6.12
CA ILE A 35 -4.63 0.68 5.45
C ILE A 35 -4.21 -0.61 6.16
N SER A 36 -5.13 -1.55 6.29
CA SER A 36 -4.90 -2.89 6.85
C SER A 36 -4.54 -3.93 5.78
N GLU A 37 -4.84 -3.62 4.53
CA GLU A 37 -4.58 -4.43 3.34
C GLU A 37 -4.08 -3.52 2.23
N ALA A 38 -3.13 -4.00 1.43
CA ALA A 38 -2.75 -3.33 0.20
C ALA A 38 -3.81 -3.65 -0.88
N PRO A 39 -4.28 -2.67 -1.67
CA PRO A 39 -5.27 -2.94 -2.70
C PRO A 39 -4.69 -3.79 -3.83
N GLU A 40 -5.44 -4.80 -4.27
CA GLU A 40 -5.06 -5.74 -5.34
C GLU A 40 -4.68 -5.03 -6.65
N ILE A 41 -5.29 -3.87 -6.91
CA ILE A 41 -5.06 -3.08 -8.13
C ILE A 41 -3.59 -2.66 -8.30
N ILE A 42 -2.78 -2.64 -7.22
CA ILE A 42 -1.33 -2.37 -7.32
C ILE A 42 -0.63 -3.41 -8.20
N GLY A 43 -1.14 -4.64 -8.27
CA GLY A 43 -0.63 -5.68 -9.17
C GLY A 43 -0.73 -5.33 -10.65
N LYS A 44 -1.54 -4.33 -11.03
CA LYS A 44 -1.64 -3.82 -12.40
C LYS A 44 -0.59 -2.74 -12.73
N CYS A 45 0.20 -2.29 -11.76
CA CYS A 45 1.25 -1.30 -11.99
C CYS A 45 2.51 -1.95 -12.62
N GLU A 46 2.47 -2.27 -13.91
CA GLU A 46 3.51 -3.04 -14.60
C GLU A 46 4.92 -2.42 -14.58
N SER A 47 4.99 -1.09 -14.49
CA SER A 47 6.24 -0.31 -14.48
C SER A 47 6.76 -0.01 -13.06
N LEU A 48 6.03 -0.43 -12.01
CA LEU A 48 6.34 -0.08 -10.64
C LEU A 48 7.55 -0.86 -10.13
N ILE A 49 8.57 -0.12 -9.67
CA ILE A 49 9.81 -0.68 -9.11
C ILE A 49 9.84 -0.49 -7.59
N LYS A 50 9.35 0.66 -7.11
CA LYS A 50 9.40 1.04 -5.70
C LYS A 50 8.00 1.25 -5.14
N LEU A 51 7.68 0.55 -4.06
CA LEU A 51 6.44 0.74 -3.32
C LEU A 51 6.76 1.04 -1.85
N PHE A 52 6.23 2.17 -1.36
CA PHE A 52 6.38 2.58 0.04
C PHE A 52 5.06 2.37 0.78
N LEU A 53 5.10 1.57 1.85
CA LEU A 53 3.92 1.19 2.65
C LEU A 53 4.08 1.52 4.14
N ASN A 54 5.05 2.39 4.48
CA ASN A 54 5.41 2.67 5.86
C ASN A 54 4.24 3.29 6.63
N GLN A 55 4.19 3.05 7.94
CA GLN A 55 3.20 3.68 8.83
C GLN A 55 1.74 3.41 8.42
N ASN A 56 1.49 2.18 7.94
CA ASN A 56 0.15 1.63 7.75
C ASN A 56 -0.19 0.60 8.84
N LYS A 57 -1.38 0.01 8.77
CA LYS A 57 -1.86 -1.03 9.69
C LYS A 57 -1.75 -2.44 9.07
N LEU A 58 -0.79 -2.63 8.17
CA LEU A 58 -0.58 -3.90 7.47
C LEU A 58 -0.11 -4.97 8.47
N THR A 59 -0.76 -6.12 8.47
CA THR A 59 -0.31 -7.29 9.23
C THR A 59 0.55 -8.18 8.34
N LYS A 60 1.41 -9.00 8.96
CA LYS A 60 2.37 -9.87 8.26
C LYS A 60 1.69 -10.89 7.33
N GLU A 61 0.44 -11.24 7.60
CA GLU A 61 -0.33 -12.18 6.77
C GLU A 61 -0.98 -11.54 5.54
N SER A 62 -1.43 -10.28 5.63
CA SER A 62 -2.01 -9.55 4.48
C SER A 62 -0.95 -9.08 3.47
N SER A 63 0.33 -9.22 3.82
CA SER A 63 1.48 -8.81 3.00
C SER A 63 2.13 -9.96 2.22
N LEU A 64 1.94 -11.22 2.64
CA LEU A 64 2.63 -12.39 2.05
C LEU A 64 1.89 -13.06 0.88
N HIS A 65 0.56 -12.95 0.81
CA HIS A 65 -0.21 -13.62 -0.27
C HIS A 65 -0.15 -12.92 -1.63
N HIS A 66 0.24 -11.64 -1.71
CA HIS A 66 0.05 -10.83 -2.92
C HIS A 66 1.31 -10.25 -3.58
N TYR A 67 2.45 -10.20 -2.88
CA TYR A 67 3.66 -9.48 -3.33
C TYR A 67 4.83 -10.40 -3.73
N GLN A 68 4.55 -11.62 -4.20
CA GLN A 68 5.61 -12.57 -4.58
C GLN A 68 6.31 -12.26 -5.92
N SER A 69 5.92 -11.21 -6.65
CA SER A 69 6.55 -10.93 -7.95
C SER A 69 6.75 -9.43 -8.18
N ARG A 70 8.02 -9.02 -8.20
CA ARG A 70 8.60 -7.82 -8.85
C ARG A 70 8.73 -6.49 -8.12
N ALA A 71 8.01 -6.19 -7.02
CA ALA A 71 8.21 -4.92 -6.30
C ALA A 71 9.01 -5.11 -5.01
N VAL A 72 10.12 -4.38 -4.84
CA VAL A 72 10.76 -4.24 -3.53
C VAL A 72 9.86 -3.35 -2.69
N ALA A 73 8.98 -3.98 -1.91
CA ALA A 73 8.21 -3.28 -0.89
C ALA A 73 9.17 -2.91 0.24
N SER A 74 9.42 -1.62 0.43
CA SER A 74 10.15 -1.15 1.61
C SER A 74 9.24 -1.32 2.83
N PHE A 75 9.38 -2.45 3.51
CA PHE A 75 8.74 -2.70 4.79
C PHE A 75 9.50 -1.94 5.87
N GLY A 76 9.05 -0.75 6.21
CA GLY A 76 9.34 -0.14 7.50
C GLY A 76 8.57 -0.91 8.57
N LEU A 77 9.15 -2.02 9.04
CA LEU A 77 8.72 -2.65 10.28
C LEU A 77 8.96 -1.63 11.39
N GLY A 78 7.91 -0.92 11.76
CA GLY A 78 7.83 -0.29 13.07
C GLY A 78 7.89 -1.42 14.09
N LEU A 79 9.10 -1.70 14.60
CA LEU A 79 9.30 -2.38 15.86
C LEU A 79 8.63 -1.52 16.94
N GLN A 80 7.32 -1.68 17.13
CA GLN A 80 6.75 -1.50 18.45
C GLN A 80 7.26 -2.68 19.26
N GLN A 81 8.40 -2.46 19.92
CA GLN A 81 8.78 -3.29 21.05
C GLN A 81 7.67 -3.13 22.08
N ALA A 82 6.85 -4.18 22.23
CA ALA A 82 6.08 -4.40 23.43
C ALA A 82 7.03 -5.08 24.43
N GLY A 83 7.30 -4.40 25.54
CA GLY A 83 8.22 -4.80 26.60
C GLY A 83 8.70 -3.60 27.37
#